data_AF-A0A7X9KDW5-F1
#
_entry.id   AF-A0A7X9KDW5-F1
#
_cell.length_a   1.000
_cell.length_b   1.000
_cell.length_c   1.000
_cell.angle_alpha   90.00
_cell.angle_beta   90.00
_cell.angle_gamma   90.00
#
_symmetry.space_group_name_H-M   'P 1'
#
loop_
_entity.id
_entity.type
_entity.pdbx_description
1 polymer ?
#
loop_
_entity_poly.entity_id
_entity_poly.type
_entity_poly.pdbx_seq_one_letter_code
_entity_poly.pdbx_strand_id
1 'polypeptide(L)'
;MRNGRSFFFIAVLVLAALLAVAGLLPRIRAERQGNVAALVTDMRDVASLARESELTVPEVLDVLLGRGLTAVAVGELTGQELMTGALDLGYGSVGELLPGPMPEALFPDSAAVLLRPGSPFSSEIRAFVLKKYPGSRAIGLDRGELLVLPLSLAETLEAGVFPDYPMLELLKGRGIPLVFRPGSTPGVGGEDVALAVASVLDAFPEIRAVVPAGLFVAGYPDLAPLVEVLRKRGVPVSKVEFSQQIGAALLERGLFPDI
;
A
#
# COMPACT_ATOMS: atom_id res chain seq x y z
N MET A 1 -58.46 -13.32 -31.50
CA MET A 1 -57.83 -12.63 -30.35
C MET A 1 -56.54 -13.29 -29.82
N ARG A 2 -56.20 -14.55 -30.19
CA ARG A 2 -55.00 -15.25 -29.67
C ARG A 2 -53.69 -14.78 -30.34
N ASN A 3 -53.72 -14.49 -31.65
CA ASN A 3 -52.53 -14.12 -32.43
C ASN A 3 -51.96 -12.72 -32.08
N GLY A 4 -52.81 -11.75 -31.76
CA GLY A 4 -52.35 -10.40 -31.37
C GLY A 4 -51.67 -10.33 -30.01
N ARG A 5 -52.08 -11.18 -29.05
CA ARG A 5 -51.42 -11.29 -27.74
C ARG A 5 -50.05 -11.95 -27.88
N SER A 6 -49.94 -13.02 -28.69
CA SER A 6 -48.64 -13.64 -28.97
C SER A 6 -47.67 -12.69 -29.67
N PHE A 7 -48.13 -11.87 -30.62
CA PHE A 7 -47.28 -10.89 -31.30
C PHE A 7 -46.78 -9.79 -30.33
N PHE A 8 -47.66 -9.31 -29.44
CA PHE A 8 -47.28 -8.37 -28.39
C PHE A 8 -46.25 -8.95 -27.41
N PHE A 9 -46.44 -10.19 -26.95
CA PHE A 9 -45.47 -10.85 -26.07
C PHE A 9 -44.11 -11.04 -26.73
N ILE A 10 -44.08 -11.41 -28.02
CA ILE A 10 -42.83 -11.52 -28.80
C ILE A 10 -42.16 -10.15 -28.90
N ALA A 11 -42.91 -9.10 -29.22
CA ALA A 11 -42.36 -7.73 -29.31
C ALA A 11 -41.77 -7.26 -27.98
N VAL A 12 -42.45 -7.51 -26.86
CA VAL A 12 -41.94 -7.18 -25.51
C VAL A 12 -40.69 -7.99 -25.17
N LEU A 13 -40.64 -9.28 -25.53
CA LEU A 13 -39.48 -10.13 -25.27
C LEU A 13 -38.26 -9.70 -26.10
N VAL A 14 -38.47 -9.32 -27.36
CA VAL A 14 -37.44 -8.75 -28.23
C VAL A 14 -36.94 -7.42 -27.69
N LEU A 15 -37.83 -6.54 -27.24
CA LEU A 15 -37.44 -5.27 -26.62
C LEU A 15 -36.64 -5.49 -25.34
N ALA A 16 -37.05 -6.43 -24.49
CA ALA A 16 -36.31 -6.80 -23.29
C ALA A 16 -34.92 -7.36 -23.62
N ALA A 17 -34.80 -8.21 -24.64
CA ALA A 17 -33.51 -8.72 -25.10
C ALA A 17 -32.60 -7.61 -25.65
N LEU A 18 -33.16 -6.67 -26.42
CA LEU A 18 -32.41 -5.52 -26.94
C LEU A 18 -31.93 -4.60 -25.81
N LEU A 19 -32.76 -4.35 -24.80
CA LEU A 19 -32.38 -3.58 -23.61
C LEU A 19 -31.32 -4.31 -22.78
N ALA A 20 -31.40 -5.63 -22.66
CA ALA A 20 -30.38 -6.43 -21.99
C ALA A 20 -29.03 -6.37 -22.71
N VAL A 21 -29.02 -6.50 -24.05
CA VAL A 21 -27.80 -6.34 -24.86
C VAL A 21 -27.26 -4.92 -24.77
N ALA A 22 -28.13 -3.90 -24.79
CA ALA A 22 -27.73 -2.52 -24.61
C ALA A 22 -27.09 -2.26 -23.23
N GLY A 23 -27.62 -2.89 -22.17
CA GLY A 23 -27.05 -2.85 -20.82
C GLY A 23 -25.73 -3.63 -20.67
N LEU A 24 -25.50 -4.64 -21.51
CA LEU A 24 -24.25 -5.43 -21.51
C LEU A 24 -23.11 -4.75 -22.30
N LEU A 25 -23.42 -3.88 -23.26
CA LEU A 25 -22.41 -3.20 -24.08
C LEU A 25 -21.34 -2.42 -23.28
N PRO A 26 -21.69 -1.62 -22.24
CA PRO A 26 -20.70 -0.95 -21.41
C PRO A 26 -19.75 -1.93 -20.73
N ARG A 27 -20.29 -3.04 -20.20
CA ARG A 27 -19.51 -4.08 -19.54
C ARG A 27 -18.56 -4.80 -20.50
N ILE A 28 -19.04 -5.18 -21.69
CA ILE A 28 -18.20 -5.82 -22.72
C ILE A 28 -17.08 -4.89 -23.18
N ARG A 29 -17.34 -3.57 -23.28
CA ARG A 29 -16.30 -2.59 -23.60
C ARG A 29 -15.26 -2.48 -22.49
N ALA A 30 -15.67 -2.45 -21.23
CA ALA A 30 -14.77 -2.44 -20.09
C ALA A 30 -13.90 -3.71 -20.01
N GLU A 31 -14.50 -4.89 -20.19
CA GLU A 31 -13.79 -6.17 -20.19
C GLU A 31 -12.80 -6.26 -21.37
N ARG A 32 -13.18 -5.84 -22.58
CA ARG A 32 -12.27 -5.81 -23.74
C ARG A 32 -11.07 -4.87 -23.58
N GLN A 33 -11.24 -3.79 -22.83
CA GLN A 33 -10.14 -2.86 -22.51
C GLN A 33 -9.25 -3.38 -21.36
N GLY A 34 -9.76 -4.29 -20.51
CA GLY A 34 -9.08 -4.85 -19.34
C GLY A 34 -8.52 -6.26 -19.52
N ASN A 35 -8.38 -6.79 -20.74
CA ASN A 35 -7.91 -8.15 -21.04
C ASN A 35 -6.42 -8.42 -20.75
N VAL A 36 -5.79 -7.67 -19.86
CA VAL A 36 -4.39 -7.85 -19.48
C VAL A 36 -4.34 -8.38 -18.06
N ALA A 37 -4.00 -9.67 -17.91
CA ALA A 37 -3.70 -10.26 -16.62
C ALA A 37 -2.24 -9.97 -16.28
N ALA A 38 -2.00 -9.38 -15.11
CA ALA A 38 -0.65 -9.19 -14.57
C ALA A 38 -0.36 -10.27 -13.52
N LEU A 39 0.77 -10.95 -13.66
CA LEU A 39 1.34 -11.74 -12.58
C LEU A 39 2.17 -10.81 -11.70
N VAL A 40 1.75 -10.68 -10.45
CA VAL A 40 2.37 -9.81 -9.44
C VAL A 40 2.80 -10.65 -8.25
N THR A 41 4.00 -10.39 -7.73
CA THR A 41 4.52 -11.01 -6.51
C THR A 41 5.02 -9.93 -5.56
N ASP A 42 4.99 -10.20 -4.25
CA ASP A 42 5.53 -9.26 -3.26
C ASP A 42 7.06 -9.36 -3.23
N MET A 43 7.75 -8.22 -3.16
CA MET A 43 9.21 -8.22 -3.06
C MET A 43 9.74 -8.91 -1.80
N ARG A 44 8.93 -9.01 -0.74
CA ARG A 44 9.30 -9.78 0.47
C ARG A 44 9.29 -11.28 0.21
N ASP A 45 8.41 -11.77 -0.67
CA ASP A 45 8.41 -13.16 -1.12
C ASP A 45 9.63 -13.41 -2.01
N VAL A 46 9.96 -12.47 -2.91
CA VAL A 46 11.20 -12.53 -3.72
C VAL A 46 12.44 -12.56 -2.81
N ALA A 47 12.49 -11.73 -1.77
CA ALA A 47 13.59 -11.70 -0.81
C ALA A 47 13.69 -13.00 0.00
N SER A 48 12.56 -13.61 0.34
CA SER A 48 12.52 -14.90 1.03
C SER A 48 13.02 -16.02 0.12
N LEU A 49 12.56 -16.04 -1.14
CA LEU A 49 13.02 -17.00 -2.15
C LEU A 49 14.52 -16.84 -2.47
N ALA A 50 15.03 -15.60 -2.47
CA ALA A 50 16.45 -15.30 -2.61
C ALA A 50 17.29 -15.92 -1.49
N ARG A 51 16.85 -15.80 -0.24
CA ARG A 51 17.50 -16.48 0.90
C ARG A 51 17.47 -18.00 0.78
N GLU A 52 16.33 -18.57 0.37
CA GLU A 52 16.18 -20.02 0.20
C GLU A 52 17.00 -20.58 -0.97
N SER A 53 17.19 -19.78 -2.02
CA SER A 53 17.88 -20.18 -3.25
C SER A 53 19.37 -19.82 -3.25
N GLU A 54 19.89 -19.21 -2.18
CA GLU A 54 21.26 -18.68 -2.08
C GLU A 54 21.62 -17.71 -3.24
N LEU A 55 20.63 -16.96 -3.72
CA LEU A 55 20.78 -15.95 -4.78
C LEU A 55 20.54 -14.55 -4.20
N THR A 56 20.99 -13.53 -4.92
CA THR A 56 20.64 -12.14 -4.60
C THR A 56 19.20 -11.83 -5.03
N VAL A 57 18.57 -10.84 -4.38
CA VAL A 57 17.22 -10.38 -4.72
C VAL A 57 17.09 -9.99 -6.21
N PRO A 58 18.03 -9.22 -6.80
CA PRO A 58 18.01 -8.94 -8.24
C PRO A 58 18.03 -10.19 -9.13
N GLU A 59 18.84 -11.19 -8.80
CA GLU A 59 18.96 -12.41 -9.60
C GLU A 59 17.68 -13.23 -9.59
N VAL A 60 17.06 -13.42 -8.42
CA VAL A 60 15.75 -14.10 -8.33
C VAL A 60 14.69 -13.34 -9.11
N LEU A 61 14.67 -12.01 -8.96
CA LEU A 61 13.73 -11.17 -9.71
C LEU A 61 13.90 -11.34 -11.22
N ASP A 62 15.13 -11.30 -11.73
CA ASP A 62 15.41 -11.49 -13.17
C ASP A 62 14.99 -12.87 -13.66
N VAL A 63 15.17 -13.92 -12.85
CA VAL A 63 14.66 -15.27 -13.15
C VAL A 63 13.13 -15.28 -13.22
N LEU A 64 12.44 -14.64 -12.28
CA LEU A 64 10.97 -14.58 -12.26
C LEU A 64 10.42 -13.77 -13.43
N LEU A 65 11.04 -12.63 -13.77
CA LEU A 65 10.70 -11.83 -14.94
C LEU A 65 10.88 -12.65 -16.23
N GLY A 66 11.99 -13.38 -16.36
CA GLY A 66 12.23 -14.31 -17.47
C GLY A 66 11.22 -15.46 -17.57
N ARG A 67 10.47 -15.74 -16.49
CA ARG A 67 9.41 -16.76 -16.42
C ARG A 67 7.99 -16.19 -16.51
N GLY A 68 7.85 -14.89 -16.79
CA GLY A 68 6.55 -14.26 -17.03
C GLY A 68 5.98 -13.47 -15.87
N LEU A 69 6.75 -13.19 -14.81
CA LEU A 69 6.39 -12.15 -13.85
C LEU A 69 6.30 -10.79 -14.58
N THR A 70 5.23 -10.04 -14.34
CA THR A 70 4.96 -8.79 -15.09
C THR A 70 5.04 -7.52 -14.24
N ALA A 71 4.91 -7.65 -12.93
CA ALA A 71 4.98 -6.55 -11.98
C ALA A 71 5.37 -7.08 -10.60
N VAL A 72 5.77 -6.18 -9.71
CA VAL A 72 6.06 -6.51 -8.32
C VAL A 72 5.34 -5.58 -7.37
N ALA A 73 5.01 -6.08 -6.20
CA ALA A 73 4.41 -5.30 -5.13
C ALA A 73 5.45 -4.97 -4.05
N VAL A 74 5.40 -3.73 -3.56
CA VAL A 74 6.23 -3.28 -2.43
C VAL A 74 5.33 -2.57 -1.44
N GLY A 75 5.41 -2.97 -0.18
CA GLY A 75 4.59 -2.42 0.89
C GLY A 75 5.36 -1.51 1.84
N GLU A 76 4.61 -1.03 2.82
CA GLU A 76 5.20 -0.53 4.05
C GLU A 76 5.60 -1.69 4.96
N LEU A 77 6.71 -1.54 5.67
CA LEU A 77 7.17 -2.49 6.67
C LEU A 77 6.37 -2.32 7.95
N THR A 78 5.94 -3.45 8.50
CA THR A 78 5.28 -3.49 9.80
C THR A 78 6.29 -3.36 10.94
N GLY A 79 5.82 -2.97 12.13
CA GLY A 79 6.67 -2.96 13.32
C GLY A 79 7.28 -4.34 13.61
N GLN A 80 6.51 -5.41 13.40
CA GLN A 80 7.00 -6.78 13.55
C GLN A 80 8.16 -7.08 12.60
N GLU A 81 8.07 -6.69 11.33
CA GLU A 81 9.14 -6.88 10.36
C GLU A 81 10.39 -6.06 10.68
N LEU A 82 10.21 -4.83 11.16
CA LEU A 82 11.33 -4.00 11.59
C LEU A 82 12.04 -4.60 12.80
N MET A 83 11.30 -5.16 13.77
CA MET A 83 11.88 -5.88 14.91
C MET A 83 12.65 -7.14 14.51
N THR A 84 12.22 -7.84 13.45
CA THR A 84 12.94 -9.03 12.94
C THR A 84 14.12 -8.69 12.04
N GLY A 85 14.47 -7.41 11.91
CA GLY A 85 15.64 -6.96 11.16
C GLY A 85 15.40 -6.86 9.65
N ALA A 86 14.18 -6.51 9.23
CA ALA A 86 13.89 -6.23 7.82
C ALA A 86 14.85 -5.20 7.22
N LEU A 87 15.27 -4.21 8.02
CA LEU A 87 16.25 -3.19 7.68
C LEU A 87 17.32 -3.11 8.77
N ASP A 88 18.53 -2.70 8.41
CA ASP A 88 19.61 -2.43 9.37
C ASP A 88 19.44 -1.07 10.06
N LEU A 89 18.41 -0.99 10.91
CA LEU A 89 18.11 0.14 11.79
C LEU A 89 17.65 -0.38 13.15
N GLY A 90 17.61 0.49 14.17
CA GLY A 90 17.01 0.10 15.45
C GLY A 90 15.51 0.33 15.43
N TYR A 91 14.72 -0.69 15.78
CA TYR A 91 13.28 -0.56 15.97
C TYR A 91 12.84 -1.24 17.26
N GLY A 92 12.03 -0.57 18.07
CA GLY A 92 11.66 -1.06 19.40
C GLY A 92 10.96 0.01 20.22
N SER A 93 10.87 -0.20 21.53
CA SER A 93 10.26 0.76 22.45
C SER A 93 11.24 1.90 22.79
N VAL A 94 10.71 3.07 23.16
CA VAL A 94 11.54 4.18 23.69
C VAL A 94 12.33 3.72 24.91
N GLY A 95 11.75 2.92 25.80
CA GLY A 95 12.43 2.39 26.98
C GLY A 95 13.67 1.53 26.65
N GLU A 96 13.68 0.85 25.51
CA GLU A 96 14.83 0.08 25.02
C GLU A 96 15.85 0.95 24.25
N LEU A 97 15.34 1.92 23.47
CA LEU A 97 16.13 2.66 22.49
C LEU A 97 16.57 4.05 22.96
N LEU A 98 16.11 4.57 24.09
CA LEU A 98 16.55 5.84 24.64
C LEU A 98 17.47 5.62 25.85
N PRO A 99 18.75 5.99 25.78
CA PRO A 99 19.62 5.93 26.94
C PRO A 99 19.30 7.06 27.93
N GLY A 100 19.32 6.77 29.23
CA GLY A 100 19.24 7.78 30.28
C GLY A 100 17.80 8.14 30.71
N PRO A 101 17.63 9.29 31.41
CA PRO A 101 16.33 9.68 31.95
C PRO A 101 15.34 10.03 30.83
N MET A 102 14.12 9.53 30.97
CA MET A 102 13.06 9.75 29.98
C MET A 102 12.48 11.17 30.10
N PRO A 103 12.39 11.94 28.99
CA PRO A 103 11.66 13.20 28.97
C PRO A 103 10.20 13.01 29.42
N GLU A 104 9.67 13.92 30.24
CA GLU A 104 8.34 13.80 30.88
C GLU A 104 7.18 13.56 29.91
N ALA A 105 7.32 13.98 28.65
CA ALA A 105 6.28 13.90 27.64
C ALA A 105 6.40 12.65 26.74
N LEU A 106 7.27 11.69 27.04
CA LEU A 106 7.42 10.43 26.30
C LEU A 106 6.91 9.26 27.13
N PHE A 107 6.27 8.31 26.46
CA PHE A 107 5.86 7.05 27.09
C PHE A 107 6.91 5.97 26.80
N PRO A 108 7.30 5.14 27.80
CA PRO A 108 8.31 4.11 27.61
C PRO A 108 7.97 3.08 26.54
N ASP A 109 6.68 2.81 26.36
CA ASP A 109 6.15 1.83 25.41
C ASP A 109 5.91 2.42 24.01
N SER A 110 6.13 3.72 23.79
CA SER A 110 6.06 4.32 22.46
C SER A 110 7.02 3.61 21.49
N ALA A 111 6.56 3.35 20.28
CA ALA A 111 7.39 2.81 19.21
C ALA A 111 8.42 3.86 18.78
N ALA A 112 9.64 3.42 18.49
CA ALA A 112 10.71 4.30 18.05
C ALA A 112 11.59 3.65 16.97
N VAL A 113 12.08 4.51 16.08
CA VAL A 113 13.02 4.17 15.00
C VAL A 113 14.34 4.89 15.28
N LEU A 114 15.43 4.14 15.43
CA LEU A 114 16.78 4.70 15.55
C LEU A 114 17.45 4.73 14.17
N LEU A 115 17.57 5.92 13.62
CA LEU A 115 18.29 6.20 12.39
C LEU A 115 19.75 6.47 12.71
N ARG A 116 20.63 5.50 12.41
CA ARG A 116 22.08 5.65 12.67
C ARG A 116 22.71 6.59 11.63
N PRO A 117 23.79 7.30 11.98
CA PRO A 117 24.53 8.11 11.01
C PRO A 117 24.98 7.27 9.82
N GLY A 118 24.65 7.72 8.61
CA GLY A 118 25.02 7.01 7.37
C GLY A 118 24.13 5.81 7.01
N SER A 119 23.10 5.48 7.80
CA SER A 119 22.10 4.48 7.39
C SER A 119 21.40 4.94 6.10
N PRO A 120 21.29 4.07 5.08
CA PRO A 120 20.64 4.43 3.82
C PRO A 120 19.16 4.77 4.06
N PHE A 121 18.64 5.69 3.25
CA PHE A 121 17.24 6.14 3.29
C PHE A 121 16.79 6.82 4.60
N SER A 122 17.72 7.22 5.49
CA SER A 122 17.37 7.88 6.76
C SER A 122 16.56 9.17 6.54
N SER A 123 16.89 9.96 5.52
CA SER A 123 16.16 11.19 5.17
C SER A 123 14.74 10.92 4.70
N GLU A 124 14.56 9.88 3.89
CA GLU A 124 13.31 9.45 3.30
C GLU A 124 12.39 8.87 4.37
N ILE A 125 12.92 7.97 5.20
CA ILE A 125 12.22 7.40 6.36
C ILE A 125 11.78 8.51 7.30
N ARG A 126 12.69 9.44 7.65
CA ARG A 126 12.37 10.59 8.51
C ARG A 126 11.26 11.45 7.90
N ALA A 127 11.38 11.83 6.63
CA ALA A 127 10.40 12.67 5.97
C ALA A 127 9.03 11.98 5.88
N PHE A 128 9.00 10.68 5.62
CA PHE A 128 7.77 9.90 5.56
C PHE A 128 7.11 9.78 6.94
N VAL A 129 7.88 9.42 7.97
CA VAL A 129 7.39 9.28 9.35
C VAL A 129 6.81 10.60 9.85
N LEU A 130 7.50 11.72 9.65
CA LEU A 130 7.00 13.03 10.10
C LEU A 130 5.74 13.48 9.34
N LYS A 131 5.54 13.04 8.08
CA LYS A 131 4.32 13.31 7.32
C LYS A 131 3.17 12.41 7.77
N LYS A 132 3.42 11.11 7.93
CA LYS A 132 2.40 10.13 8.28
C LYS A 132 1.97 10.26 9.74
N TYR A 133 2.90 10.62 10.62
CA TYR A 133 2.68 10.67 12.06
C TYR A 133 3.07 12.06 12.59
N PRO A 134 2.21 13.08 12.47
CA PRO A 134 2.54 14.47 12.83
C PRO A 134 2.87 14.66 14.32
N GLY A 135 2.43 13.74 15.19
CA GLY A 135 2.79 13.71 16.61
C GLY A 135 4.18 13.14 16.92
N SER A 136 4.94 12.71 15.90
CA SER A 136 6.27 12.13 16.08
C SER A 136 7.28 13.15 16.59
N ARG A 137 8.28 12.66 17.33
CA ARG A 137 9.36 13.50 17.87
C ARG A 137 10.71 12.98 17.43
N ALA A 138 11.59 13.89 17.05
CA ALA A 138 12.98 13.57 16.73
C ALA A 138 13.88 13.96 17.91
N ILE A 139 14.69 13.01 18.38
CA ILE A 139 15.64 13.20 19.48
C ILE A 139 17.03 12.89 18.96
N GLY A 140 17.93 13.87 19.00
CA GLY A 140 19.33 13.65 18.67
C GLY A 140 20.03 12.85 19.76
N LEU A 141 20.75 11.81 19.35
CA LEU A 141 21.61 10.97 20.19
C LEU A 141 23.01 10.92 19.55
N ASP A 142 24.04 10.59 20.34
CA ASP A 142 25.40 10.39 19.82
C ASP A 142 25.45 9.28 18.74
N ARG A 143 24.54 8.31 18.85
CA ARG A 143 24.41 7.16 17.95
C ARG A 143 23.43 7.37 16.79
N GLY A 144 22.89 8.57 16.59
CA GLY A 144 21.94 8.89 15.52
C GLY A 144 20.72 9.68 15.97
N GLU A 145 19.67 9.69 15.17
CA GLU A 145 18.40 10.34 15.50
C GLU A 145 17.37 9.26 15.89
N LEU A 146 16.74 9.43 17.06
CA LEU A 146 15.63 8.60 17.49
C LEU A 146 14.33 9.29 17.10
N LEU A 147 13.57 8.67 16.19
CA LEU A 147 12.22 9.09 15.83
C LEU A 147 11.23 8.32 16.68
N VAL A 148 10.56 9.01 17.60
CA VAL A 148 9.52 8.45 18.46
C VAL A 148 8.17 8.66 17.81
N LEU A 149 7.44 7.58 17.58
CA LEU A 149 6.10 7.61 16.99
C LEU A 149 5.05 7.93 18.07
N PRO A 150 3.91 8.55 17.69
CA PRO A 150 2.79 8.82 18.59
C PRO A 150 1.91 7.58 18.81
N LEU A 151 2.51 6.38 18.76
CA LEU A 151 1.86 5.08 18.89
C LEU A 151 2.71 4.19 19.80
N SER A 152 2.10 3.28 20.54
CA SER A 152 2.82 2.23 21.27
C SER A 152 3.46 1.22 20.32
N LEU A 153 4.51 0.54 20.77
CA LEU A 153 5.14 -0.55 20.02
C LEU A 153 4.12 -1.62 19.64
N ALA A 154 3.22 -1.98 20.56
CA ALA A 154 2.17 -2.96 20.33
C ALA A 154 1.22 -2.57 19.18
N GLU A 155 0.82 -1.29 19.10
CA GLU A 155 -0.04 -0.79 18.01
C GLU A 155 0.64 -0.85 16.64
N THR A 156 1.98 -0.81 16.61
CA THR A 156 2.74 -0.83 15.35
C THR A 156 3.05 -2.23 14.82
N LEU A 157 2.82 -3.29 15.59
CA LEU A 157 3.25 -4.65 15.21
C LEU A 157 2.68 -5.09 13.86
N GLU A 158 1.40 -4.81 13.60
CA GLU A 158 0.72 -5.12 12.32
C GLU A 158 0.49 -3.86 11.46
N ALA A 159 0.86 -2.68 11.95
CA ALA A 159 0.66 -1.43 11.22
C ALA A 159 1.83 -1.15 10.28
N GLY A 160 1.55 -0.69 9.06
CA GLY A 160 2.58 -0.21 8.15
C GLY A 160 3.21 1.06 8.70
N VAL A 161 4.52 1.03 8.97
CA VAL A 161 5.26 2.13 9.60
C VAL A 161 5.82 3.07 8.53
N PHE A 162 6.61 2.54 7.60
CA PHE A 162 7.14 3.28 6.44
C PHE A 162 7.46 2.34 5.28
N PRO A 163 7.58 2.83 4.03
CA PRO A 163 7.88 2.01 2.86
C PRO A 163 9.19 1.23 2.99
N ASP A 164 9.24 0.04 2.38
CA ASP A 164 10.51 -0.67 2.14
C ASP A 164 11.32 0.07 1.07
N TYR A 165 11.96 1.17 1.47
CA TYR A 165 12.74 2.06 0.59
C TYR A 165 13.86 1.33 -0.16
N PRO A 166 14.64 0.42 0.46
CA PRO A 166 15.61 -0.37 -0.30
C PRO A 166 14.98 -1.16 -1.46
N MET A 167 13.82 -1.78 -1.25
CA MET A 167 13.14 -2.51 -2.34
C MET A 167 12.59 -1.56 -3.40
N LEU A 168 12.00 -0.41 -3.01
CA LEU A 168 11.54 0.60 -3.96
C LEU A 168 12.71 1.16 -4.81
N GLU A 169 13.83 1.49 -4.19
CA GLU A 169 14.99 2.05 -4.90
C GLU A 169 15.68 0.99 -5.79
N LEU A 170 15.72 -0.28 -5.37
CA LEU A 170 16.22 -1.38 -6.19
C LEU A 170 15.47 -1.52 -7.51
N LEU A 171 14.18 -1.18 -7.53
CA LEU A 171 13.29 -1.32 -8.68
C LEU A 171 13.21 -0.06 -9.56
N LYS A 172 13.66 1.08 -9.02
CA LYS A 172 13.62 2.37 -9.70
C LYS A 172 14.42 2.33 -11.00
N GLY A 173 13.83 2.85 -12.07
CA GLY A 173 14.46 2.88 -13.40
C GLY A 173 14.59 1.52 -14.10
N ARG A 174 14.14 0.40 -13.52
CA ARG A 174 14.20 -0.93 -14.17
C ARG A 174 13.09 -1.17 -15.19
N GLY A 175 12.13 -0.25 -15.32
CA GLY A 175 10.99 -0.38 -16.24
C GLY A 175 9.97 -1.45 -15.84
N ILE A 176 10.07 -1.97 -14.60
CA ILE A 176 9.14 -2.95 -14.04
C ILE A 176 7.97 -2.18 -13.42
N PRO A 177 6.70 -2.42 -13.82
CA PRO A 177 5.55 -1.82 -13.16
C PRO A 177 5.48 -2.19 -11.67
N LEU A 178 5.21 -1.19 -10.82
CA LEU A 178 5.13 -1.38 -9.37
C LEU A 178 3.69 -1.27 -8.87
N VAL A 179 3.37 -2.11 -7.89
CA VAL A 179 2.15 -2.01 -7.08
C VAL A 179 2.56 -1.60 -5.67
N PHE A 180 2.14 -0.42 -5.23
CA PHE A 180 2.44 0.02 -3.87
C PHE A 180 1.36 -0.48 -2.89
N ARG A 181 1.80 -0.94 -1.72
CA ARG A 181 0.91 -1.49 -0.69
C ARG A 181 0.99 -0.71 0.62
N PRO A 182 0.27 0.43 0.74
CA PRO A 182 0.14 1.14 2.02
C PRO A 182 -0.42 0.20 3.08
N GLY A 183 0.24 0.09 4.23
CA GLY A 183 -0.19 -0.78 5.32
C GLY A 183 -1.28 -0.14 6.16
N SER A 184 -2.03 -0.96 6.90
CA SER A 184 -2.98 -0.48 7.90
C SER A 184 -2.28 0.45 8.89
N THR A 185 -2.95 1.53 9.29
CA THR A 185 -2.40 2.44 10.30
C THR A 185 -3.50 2.99 11.20
N PRO A 186 -3.94 2.22 12.21
CA PRO A 186 -4.94 2.68 13.17
C PRO A 186 -4.47 3.94 13.91
N GLY A 187 -5.40 4.84 14.22
CA GLY A 187 -5.11 6.04 15.02
C GLY A 187 -4.45 7.21 14.28
N VAL A 188 -4.16 7.06 12.98
CA VAL A 188 -3.59 8.12 12.14
C VAL A 188 -4.66 8.75 11.26
N GLY A 189 -4.62 10.07 11.11
CA GLY A 189 -5.57 10.83 10.28
C GLY A 189 -5.48 10.46 8.80
N GLY A 190 -6.63 10.43 8.12
CA GLY A 190 -6.73 10.14 6.69
C GLY A 190 -5.91 11.10 5.82
N GLU A 191 -5.86 12.39 6.20
CA GLU A 191 -5.05 13.41 5.53
C GLU A 191 -3.55 13.11 5.62
N ASP A 192 -3.05 12.76 6.80
CA ASP A 192 -1.63 12.45 7.03
C ASP A 192 -1.19 11.21 6.24
N VAL A 193 -2.02 10.17 6.24
CA VAL A 193 -1.81 8.97 5.42
C VAL A 193 -1.79 9.33 3.93
N ALA A 194 -2.75 10.12 3.45
CA ALA A 194 -2.83 10.51 2.06
C ALA A 194 -1.60 11.33 1.62
N LEU A 195 -1.11 12.25 2.47
CA LEU A 195 0.11 13.01 2.23
C LEU A 195 1.36 12.13 2.19
N ALA A 196 1.46 11.15 3.10
CA ALA A 196 2.55 10.20 3.13
C ALA A 196 2.56 9.33 1.86
N VAL A 197 1.41 8.74 1.48
CA VAL A 197 1.25 7.96 0.25
C VAL A 197 1.55 8.81 -0.99
N ALA A 198 1.04 10.05 -1.05
CA ALA A 198 1.34 10.97 -2.14
C ALA A 198 2.84 11.17 -2.34
N SER A 199 3.60 11.30 -1.23
CA SER A 199 5.05 11.48 -1.31
C SER A 199 5.80 10.28 -1.87
N VAL A 200 5.28 9.06 -1.66
CA VAL A 200 5.83 7.84 -2.27
C VAL A 200 5.50 7.78 -3.75
N LEU A 201 4.25 8.06 -4.12
CA LEU A 201 3.83 8.09 -5.52
C LEU A 201 4.61 9.14 -6.34
N ASP A 202 4.93 10.28 -5.74
CA ASP A 202 5.71 11.34 -6.40
C ASP A 202 7.20 10.95 -6.54
N ALA A 203 7.74 10.19 -5.59
CA ALA A 203 9.14 9.73 -5.62
C ALA A 203 9.38 8.53 -6.54
N PHE A 204 8.34 7.71 -6.76
CA PHE A 204 8.39 6.46 -7.53
C PHE A 204 7.28 6.43 -8.60
N PRO A 205 7.46 7.16 -9.72
CA PRO A 205 6.46 7.21 -10.80
C PRO A 205 6.22 5.87 -11.51
N GLU A 206 7.04 4.85 -11.25
CA GLU A 206 6.84 3.47 -11.69
C GLU A 206 5.66 2.78 -10.99
N ILE A 207 5.15 3.34 -9.89
CA ILE A 207 3.95 2.85 -9.22
C ILE A 207 2.73 3.08 -10.11
N ARG A 208 2.14 1.98 -10.60
CA ARG A 208 0.98 1.99 -11.50
C ARG A 208 -0.34 1.67 -10.81
N ALA A 209 -0.30 1.13 -9.59
CA ALA A 209 -1.50 0.81 -8.83
C ALA A 209 -1.20 0.81 -7.33
N VAL A 210 -2.25 0.98 -6.54
CA VAL A 210 -2.21 0.82 -5.08
C VAL A 210 -3.08 -0.36 -4.66
N VAL A 211 -2.55 -1.20 -3.77
CA VAL A 211 -3.28 -2.31 -3.15
C VAL A 211 -3.07 -2.24 -1.65
N PRO A 212 -4.02 -1.68 -0.88
CA PRO A 212 -3.85 -1.57 0.57
C PRO A 212 -3.56 -2.92 1.22
N ALA A 213 -2.66 -2.93 2.20
CA ALA A 213 -2.29 -4.11 2.97
C ALA A 213 -2.79 -4.03 4.41
N GLY A 214 -2.89 -5.19 5.07
CA GLY A 214 -3.37 -5.30 6.45
C GLY A 214 -4.90 -5.34 6.56
N LEU A 215 -5.38 -5.39 7.80
CA LEU A 215 -6.81 -5.58 8.13
C LEU A 215 -7.66 -4.36 7.76
N PHE A 216 -7.09 -3.16 7.88
CA PHE A 216 -7.75 -1.89 7.57
C PHE A 216 -7.08 -1.23 6.37
N VAL A 217 -7.87 -0.59 5.52
CA VAL A 217 -7.32 0.36 4.53
C VAL A 217 -6.59 1.47 5.26
N ALA A 218 -5.39 1.83 4.78
CA ALA A 218 -4.63 2.95 5.31
C ALA A 218 -5.47 4.25 5.31
N GLY A 219 -5.55 4.92 6.46
CA GLY A 219 -6.33 6.15 6.64
C GLY A 219 -7.81 5.94 7.01
N TYR A 220 -8.29 4.70 7.12
CA TYR A 220 -9.64 4.41 7.61
C TYR A 220 -9.83 4.99 9.03
N PRO A 221 -10.99 5.60 9.36
CA PRO A 221 -12.23 5.66 8.58
C PRO A 221 -12.32 6.78 7.53
N ASP A 222 -11.43 7.77 7.57
CA ASP A 222 -11.49 8.91 6.66
C ASP A 222 -10.67 8.67 5.38
N LEU A 223 -11.33 8.09 4.38
CA LEU A 223 -10.68 7.70 3.13
C LEU A 223 -10.78 8.77 2.04
N ALA A 224 -11.53 9.85 2.25
CA ALA A 224 -11.71 10.88 1.23
C ALA A 224 -10.39 11.54 0.79
N PRO A 225 -9.44 11.86 1.70
CA PRO A 225 -8.14 12.42 1.30
C PRO A 225 -7.34 11.46 0.42
N LEU A 226 -7.34 10.16 0.74
CA LEU A 226 -6.63 9.15 -0.04
C LEU A 226 -7.26 8.98 -1.43
N VAL A 227 -8.59 8.94 -1.52
CA VAL A 227 -9.33 8.92 -2.78
C VAL A 227 -8.93 10.09 -3.67
N GLU A 228 -8.86 11.30 -3.11
CA GLU A 228 -8.50 12.50 -3.86
C GLU A 228 -7.06 12.43 -4.40
N VAL A 229 -6.11 12.00 -3.56
CA VAL A 229 -4.71 11.82 -3.95
C VAL A 229 -4.56 10.85 -5.13
N LEU A 230 -5.28 9.72 -5.08
CA LEU A 230 -5.20 8.67 -6.10
C LEU A 230 -5.90 9.10 -7.39
N ARG A 231 -7.09 9.71 -7.32
CA ARG A 231 -7.81 10.24 -8.49
C ARG A 231 -7.00 11.32 -9.22
N LYS A 232 -6.43 12.28 -8.49
CA LYS A 232 -5.61 13.36 -9.07
C LYS A 232 -4.40 12.82 -9.84
N ARG A 233 -3.81 11.71 -9.38
CA ARG A 233 -2.66 11.04 -10.01
C ARG A 233 -3.04 10.00 -11.06
N GLY A 234 -4.33 9.68 -11.21
CA GLY A 234 -4.78 8.60 -12.09
C GLY A 234 -4.28 7.22 -11.66
N VAL A 235 -4.00 7.03 -10.36
CA VAL A 235 -3.50 5.76 -9.82
C VAL A 235 -4.70 4.91 -9.39
N PRO A 236 -4.98 3.77 -10.05
CA PRO A 236 -6.06 2.88 -9.67
C PRO A 236 -5.77 2.16 -8.35
N VAL A 237 -6.84 1.76 -7.67
CA VAL A 237 -6.79 0.82 -6.56
C VAL A 237 -7.27 -0.54 -7.01
N SER A 238 -6.50 -1.58 -6.66
CA SER A 238 -6.92 -2.96 -6.88
C SER A 238 -7.35 -3.62 -5.57
N LYS A 239 -8.28 -4.56 -5.70
CA LYS A 239 -8.84 -5.36 -4.62
C LYS A 239 -8.16 -6.72 -4.59
N VAL A 240 -7.84 -7.20 -3.39
CA VAL A 240 -7.46 -8.61 -3.20
C VAL A 240 -8.72 -9.45 -3.17
N GLU A 241 -8.87 -10.39 -4.12
CA GLU A 241 -10.01 -11.30 -4.14
C GLU A 241 -10.12 -12.06 -2.81
N PHE A 242 -11.35 -12.20 -2.31
CA PHE A 242 -11.68 -12.89 -1.04
C PHE A 242 -11.09 -12.27 0.24
N SER A 243 -10.48 -11.08 0.18
CA SER A 243 -10.06 -10.33 1.36
C SER A 243 -11.23 -9.54 1.97
N GLN A 244 -11.42 -9.68 3.29
CA GLN A 244 -12.37 -8.89 4.08
C GLN A 244 -11.71 -7.64 4.69
N GLN A 245 -10.93 -6.91 3.90
CA GLN A 245 -10.28 -5.69 4.37
C GLN A 245 -11.31 -4.60 4.71
N ILE A 246 -11.23 -4.08 5.92
CA ILE A 246 -12.14 -3.05 6.45
C ILE A 246 -11.83 -1.72 5.76
N GLY A 247 -12.87 -1.07 5.22
CA GLY A 247 -12.75 0.20 4.49
C GLY A 247 -12.56 0.06 2.98
N ALA A 248 -12.26 -1.14 2.45
CA ALA A 248 -12.03 -1.34 1.02
C ALA A 248 -13.23 -0.92 0.16
N ALA A 249 -14.45 -1.29 0.57
CA ALA A 249 -15.68 -0.91 -0.14
C ALA A 249 -15.93 0.62 -0.14
N LEU A 250 -15.49 1.34 0.90
CA LEU A 250 -15.60 2.80 0.94
C LEU A 250 -14.57 3.45 0.02
N LEU A 251 -13.35 2.93 -0.01
CA LEU A 251 -12.29 3.36 -0.93
C LEU A 251 -12.72 3.17 -2.40
N GLU A 252 -13.25 1.99 -2.73
CA GLU A 252 -13.76 1.63 -4.06
C GLU A 252 -14.84 2.61 -4.53
N ARG A 253 -15.87 2.84 -3.70
CA ARG A 253 -16.96 3.78 -4.01
C ARG A 253 -16.48 5.21 -4.21
N GLY A 254 -15.46 5.65 -3.48
CA GLY A 254 -14.89 6.99 -3.66
C GLY A 254 -14.13 7.15 -4.99
N LEU A 255 -13.45 6.09 -5.43
CA LEU A 255 -12.68 6.09 -6.68
C LEU A 255 -13.54 5.88 -7.92
N PHE A 256 -14.58 5.06 -7.80
CA PHE A 256 -15.49 4.69 -8.89
C PHE A 256 -16.95 4.95 -8.48
N PRO A 257 -17.38 6.21 -8.36
CA PRO A 257 -18.74 6.54 -7.90
C PRO A 257 -19.85 6.14 -8.89
N ASP A 258 -19.49 5.88 -10.15
CA ASP A 258 -20.42 5.60 -11.26
C ASP A 258 -20.51 4.10 -11.62
N ILE A 259 -19.86 3.23 -10.84
CA ILE A 259 -19.92 1.75 -10.97
C ILE A 259 -20.68 1.18 -9.76
#